data_AF-A0A432XIY4-F1
#
_entry.id   AF-A0A432XIY4-F1
#
_cell.length_a   1.000
_cell.length_b   1.000
_cell.length_c   1.000
_cell.angle_alpha   90.00
_cell.angle_beta   90.00
_cell.angle_gamma   90.00
#
_symmetry.space_group_name_H-M   'P 1'
#
loop_
_entity.id
_entity.type
_entity.pdbx_description
1 polymer ?
#
loop_
_entity_poly.entity_id
_entity_poly.type
_entity_poly.pdbx_seq_one_letter_code
_entity_poly.pdbx_strand_id
1 'polypeptide(L)'
;MAEPIAKITTNFSYGVRETDESKRLYAIERARVQAARLGANVLVIDKVEYQQTTSGGVTGGLYDGQTVSSIPAQRTPVVHATAYYLE
;
A
#
# COMPACT_ATOMS: atom_id res chain seq x y z
N MET A 1 5.55 30.11 -2.52
CA MET A 1 4.26 29.46 -2.87
C MET A 1 4.55 27.96 -3.01
N ALA A 2 3.64 27.08 -2.60
CA ALA A 2 3.88 25.63 -2.72
C ALA A 2 3.58 25.18 -4.17
N GLU A 3 4.59 24.75 -4.91
CA GLU A 3 4.41 24.20 -6.27
C GLU A 3 4.26 22.68 -6.21
N PRO A 4 3.22 22.09 -6.84
CA PRO A 4 3.06 20.64 -6.88
C PRO A 4 4.10 20.01 -7.79
N ILE A 5 4.91 19.10 -7.26
CA ILE A 5 5.91 18.35 -8.01
C ILE A 5 5.28 17.13 -8.68
N ALA A 6 4.51 16.33 -7.92
CA ALA A 6 3.97 15.07 -8.41
C ALA A 6 2.77 14.58 -7.61
N LYS A 7 1.92 13.79 -8.27
CA LYS A 7 0.91 12.95 -7.62
C LYS A 7 1.48 11.55 -7.42
N ILE A 8 1.49 11.09 -6.18
CA ILE A 8 2.05 9.83 -5.74
C ILE A 8 0.90 8.91 -5.35
N THR A 9 0.93 7.68 -5.86
CA THR A 9 0.03 6.62 -5.42
C THR A 9 0.89 5.43 -4.99
N THR A 10 0.78 5.05 -3.72
CA THR A 10 1.49 3.90 -3.18
C THR A 10 0.52 2.94 -2.52
N ASN A 11 0.84 1.66 -2.59
CA ASN A 11 0.16 0.62 -1.85
C ASN A 11 1.17 -0.22 -1.09
N PHE A 12 0.69 -0.89 -0.04
CA PHE A 12 1.50 -1.85 0.70
C PHE A 12 0.66 -3.08 1.08
N SER A 13 1.04 -4.22 0.55
CA SER A 13 0.49 -5.52 0.92
C SER A 13 1.61 -6.40 1.41
N TYR A 14 1.50 -6.88 2.66
CA TYR A 14 2.41 -7.87 3.22
C TYR A 14 1.63 -9.06 3.74
N GLY A 15 2.13 -10.24 3.41
CA GLY A 15 1.51 -11.50 3.74
C GLY A 15 1.51 -11.75 5.24
N VAL A 16 0.31 -11.79 5.82
CA VAL A 16 -0.01 -12.58 7.03
C VAL A 16 0.84 -12.21 8.26
N ARG A 17 0.60 -11.03 8.88
CA ARG A 17 0.79 -10.75 10.34
C ARG A 17 0.67 -9.28 10.73
N GLU A 18 0.59 -8.35 9.77
CA GLU A 18 0.46 -6.93 10.10
C GLU A 18 -0.99 -6.45 10.18
N THR A 19 -1.25 -5.54 11.12
CA THR A 19 -2.54 -4.83 11.26
C THR A 19 -2.75 -3.87 10.09
N ASP A 20 -4.00 -3.51 9.82
CA ASP A 20 -4.33 -2.51 8.79
C ASP A 20 -3.66 -1.14 9.06
N GLU A 21 -3.39 -0.83 10.32
CA GLU A 21 -2.67 0.38 10.73
C GLU A 21 -1.18 0.32 10.36
N SER A 22 -0.50 -0.79 10.68
CA SER A 22 0.91 -0.99 10.29
C SER A 22 1.08 -0.87 8.78
N LYS A 23 0.21 -1.53 8.01
CA LYS A 23 0.24 -1.46 6.55
C LYS A 23 0.02 -0.03 6.03
N ARG A 24 -0.85 0.74 6.68
CA ARG A 24 -1.10 2.15 6.32
C ARG A 24 0.14 2.99 6.57
N LEU A 25 0.77 2.84 7.74
CA LEU A 25 2.00 3.56 8.07
C LEU A 25 3.12 3.24 7.08
N TYR A 26 3.29 1.97 6.70
CA TYR A 26 4.25 1.58 5.67
C TYR A 26 3.94 2.18 4.30
N ALA A 27 2.67 2.20 3.89
CA ALA A 27 2.28 2.82 2.61
C ALA A 27 2.57 4.33 2.60
N ILE A 28 2.33 5.04 3.71
CA ILE A 28 2.63 6.46 3.89
C ILE A 28 4.15 6.70 3.85
N GLU A 29 4.94 5.93 4.61
CA GLU A 29 6.40 6.07 4.59
C GLU A 29 6.98 5.81 3.19
N ARG A 30 6.43 4.82 2.46
CA ARG A 30 6.81 4.60 1.06
C ARG A 30 6.49 5.81 0.18
N ALA A 31 5.33 6.45 0.36
CA ALA A 31 4.97 7.68 -0.35
C ALA A 31 5.90 8.84 -0.01
N ARG A 32 6.27 8.97 1.27
CA ARG A 32 7.23 9.97 1.76
C ARG A 32 8.60 9.81 1.14
N VAL A 33 9.13 8.59 1.10
CA VAL A 33 10.43 8.31 0.45
C VAL A 33 10.37 8.62 -1.05
N GLN A 34 9.27 8.32 -1.73
CA GLN A 34 9.10 8.68 -3.13
C GLN A 34 9.05 10.19 -3.33
N ALA A 35 8.33 10.93 -2.48
CA ALA A 35 8.25 12.38 -2.51
C ALA A 35 9.63 13.03 -2.31
N ALA A 36 10.38 12.56 -1.32
CA ALA A 36 11.73 13.04 -1.03
C ALA A 36 12.69 12.80 -2.21
N ARG A 37 12.59 11.65 -2.90
CA ARG A 37 13.38 11.36 -4.11
C ARG A 37 13.06 12.29 -5.28
N LEU A 38 11.85 12.86 -5.30
CA LEU A 38 11.43 13.86 -6.29
C LEU A 38 11.79 15.29 -5.89
N GLY A 39 12.48 15.49 -4.77
CA GLY A 39 12.86 16.81 -4.26
C GLY A 39 11.74 17.52 -3.49
N ALA A 40 10.63 16.85 -3.19
CA ALA A 40 9.57 17.43 -2.38
C ALA A 40 9.96 17.53 -0.90
N ASN A 41 9.64 18.65 -0.27
CA ASN A 41 9.79 18.85 1.17
C ASN A 41 8.46 18.79 1.93
N VAL A 42 7.33 18.81 1.21
CA VAL A 42 5.99 18.66 1.78
C VAL A 42 5.26 17.54 1.04
N LEU A 43 4.61 16.65 1.79
CA LEU A 43 3.72 15.63 1.26
C LEU A 43 2.35 15.81 1.91
N VAL A 44 1.32 16.02 1.09
CA VAL A 44 -0.08 16.09 1.54
C VAL A 44 -0.75 14.79 1.16
N ILE A 45 -1.33 14.08 2.14
CA ILE A 45 -2.12 12.89 1.87
C ILE A 45 -3.53 13.34 1.48
N ASP A 46 -3.91 13.07 0.23
CA ASP A 46 -5.22 13.46 -0.31
C ASP A 46 -6.30 12.48 0.15
N LYS A 47 -6.01 11.18 0.06
CA LYS A 47 -6.91 10.11 0.49
C LYS A 47 -6.18 8.81 0.77
N VAL A 48 -6.77 7.99 1.64
CA VAL A 48 -6.36 6.59 1.85
C VAL A 48 -7.56 5.71 1.58
N GLU A 49 -7.46 4.85 0.58
CA GLU A 49 -8.47 3.86 0.22
C GLU A 49 -8.00 2.47 0.65
N TYR A 50 -8.94 1.57 0.94
CA TYR A 50 -8.62 0.18 1.24
C TYR A 50 -9.10 -0.69 0.10
N GLN A 51 -8.17 -1.24 -0.67
CA GLN A 51 -8.48 -2.25 -1.67
C GLN A 51 -8.47 -3.63 -1.01
N GLN A 52 -9.53 -4.40 -1.23
CA GLN A 52 -9.59 -5.77 -0.78
C GLN A 52 -9.01 -6.65 -1.90
N THR A 53 -7.92 -7.33 -1.61
CA THR A 53 -7.37 -8.34 -2.52
C THR A 53 -8.17 -9.63 -2.34
N THR A 54 -8.58 -10.22 -3.47
CA THR A 54 -9.44 -11.41 -3.50
C THR A 54 -8.79 -12.54 -2.71
N SER A 55 -9.56 -13.21 -1.85
CA SER A 55 -9.13 -14.45 -1.19
C SER A 55 -8.78 -15.48 -2.26
N GLY A 56 -7.54 -15.95 -2.27
CA GLY A 56 -7.09 -17.04 -3.14
C GLY A 56 -7.16 -18.38 -2.42
N GLY A 57 -7.47 -19.45 -3.14
CA GLY A 57 -7.20 -20.81 -2.64
C GLY A 57 -5.77 -21.19 -2.97
N VAL A 58 -5.00 -21.66 -1.99
CA VAL A 58 -3.75 -22.38 -2.28
C VAL A 58 -4.08 -23.86 -2.24
N THR A 59 -4.08 -24.48 -3.42
CA THR A 59 -4.07 -25.93 -3.55
C THR A 59 -2.65 -26.40 -3.28
N GLY A 60 -2.39 -26.79 -2.04
CA GLY A 60 -1.08 -27.25 -1.59
C GLY A 60 -0.81 -28.71 -1.98
N GLY A 61 -0.71 -29.00 -3.28
CA GLY A 61 0.15 -30.10 -3.74
C GLY A 61 -0.27 -30.87 -5.00
N LEU A 62 0.61 -31.82 -5.34
CA LEU A 62 0.68 -32.55 -6.63
C LEU A 62 -0.28 -33.75 -6.74
N TYR A 63 -1.06 -34.07 -5.70
CA TYR A 63 -1.84 -35.31 -5.62
C TYR A 63 -3.31 -35.06 -5.30
N ASP A 64 -4.16 -35.94 -5.82
CA ASP A 64 -5.61 -35.86 -5.67
C ASP A 64 -6.05 -36.10 -4.21
N GLY A 65 -6.92 -35.24 -3.67
CA GLY A 65 -7.43 -35.31 -2.29
C GLY A 65 -6.79 -34.39 -1.24
N GLN A 66 -5.88 -33.48 -1.61
CA GLN A 66 -5.32 -32.52 -0.65
C GLN A 66 -6.26 -31.33 -0.36
N THR A 67 -6.36 -30.98 0.93
CA THR A 67 -7.22 -29.91 1.45
C THR A 67 -6.81 -28.54 0.91
N VAL A 68 -7.74 -27.82 0.28
CA VAL A 68 -7.56 -26.43 -0.14
C VAL A 68 -7.43 -25.56 1.11
N SER A 69 -6.28 -24.89 1.26
CA SER A 69 -6.12 -23.88 2.31
C SER A 69 -6.52 -22.52 1.76
N SER A 70 -7.47 -21.86 2.42
CA SER A 70 -7.91 -20.52 2.03
C SER A 70 -6.87 -19.48 2.48
N ILE A 71 -6.35 -18.68 1.56
CA ILE A 71 -5.70 -17.42 1.92
C ILE A 71 -6.82 -16.42 2.22
N PRO A 72 -6.92 -15.89 3.45
CA PRO A 72 -7.91 -14.88 3.78
C PRO A 72 -7.68 -13.62 2.93
N ALA A 73 -8.77 -13.00 2.49
CA ALA A 73 -8.73 -11.74 1.76
C ALA A 73 -7.96 -10.70 2.59
N GLN A 74 -7.00 -10.01 1.96
CA GLN A 74 -6.20 -9.00 2.64
C GLN A 74 -6.68 -7.60 2.24
N ARG A 75 -6.82 -6.74 3.24
CA ARG A 75 -7.00 -5.30 3.02
C ARG A 75 -5.64 -4.67 2.79
N THR A 76 -5.52 -3.97 1.68
CA THR A 76 -4.32 -3.27 1.22
C THR A 76 -4.65 -1.78 1.20
N PRO A 77 -4.02 -0.96 2.05
CA PRO A 77 -4.17 0.49 1.95
C PRO A 77 -3.49 1.00 0.68
N VAL A 78 -4.20 1.87 -0.02
CA VAL A 78 -3.75 2.64 -1.17
C VAL A 78 -3.75 4.10 -0.74
N VAL A 79 -2.56 4.69 -0.67
CA VAL A 79 -2.35 6.08 -0.27
C VAL A 79 -2.18 6.90 -1.54
N HIS A 80 -3.01 7.92 -1.67
CA HIS A 80 -2.88 8.95 -2.69
C HIS A 80 -2.41 10.22 -2.01
N ALA A 81 -1.32 10.77 -2.51
CA ALA A 81 -0.71 11.96 -1.94
C ALA A 81 -0.17 12.87 -3.03
N THR A 82 -0.14 14.17 -2.76
CA THR A 82 0.47 15.17 -3.63
C THR A 82 1.73 15.70 -2.95
N ALA A 83 2.84 15.63 -3.68
CA ALA A 83 4.15 16.09 -3.25
C ALA A 83 4.35 17.53 -3.73
N TYR A 84 4.83 18.40 -2.84
CA TYR A 84 5.04 19.82 -3.08
C TYR A 84 6.48 20.22 -2.75
N TYR A 85 6.95 21.25 -3.44
CA TYR A 85 8.12 22.03 -3.04
C TYR A 85 7.66 23.37 -2.49
N LEU A 86 8.10 23.67 -1.27
CA LEU A 86 7.84 24.94 -0.59
C LEU A 86 9.20 25.62 -0.39
N GLU A 87 9.44 26.70 -1.14
CA GLU A 87 10.62 27.56 -0.98
C GLU A 87 10.68 28.23 0.41
#